data_AF-A0A3D4T7X2-F1
#
_entry.id   AF-A0A3D4T7X2-F1
#
_cell.length_a   1.000
_cell.length_b   1.000
_cell.length_c   1.000
_cell.angle_alpha   90.00
_cell.angle_beta   90.00
_cell.angle_gamma   90.00
#
_symmetry.space_group_name_H-M   'P 1'
#
loop_
_entity.id
_entity.type
_entity.pdbx_description
1 polymer ?
#
loop_
_entity_poly.entity_id
_entity_poly.type
_entity_poly.pdbx_seq_one_letter_code
_entity_poly.pdbx_strand_id
1 'polypeptide(L)'
;MKTSKKILAVLIAVITVFGIMSFAAAADDKTVYVISGSVNVTITTPVAGEKPSIDCKTSSDNFTVTAFTWYDKATGEIIDPAGTDFTYVNGGEYTAKITLKPNENYKFADDVTVTVNDSAPTTIRFKDDTITVEANFTCDKGASGNSFFNVIKTVLLQLLRIIRDIISHIVGM
;
A
#
# COMPACT_ATOMS: atom_id res chain seq x y z
N MET A 1 -6.23 -66.60 40.04
CA MET A 1 -5.78 -66.47 38.62
C MET A 1 -6.89 -66.07 37.63
N LYS A 2 -8.19 -66.21 37.93
CA LYS A 2 -9.30 -65.90 37.00
C LYS A 2 -9.64 -64.40 36.93
N THR A 3 -9.43 -63.67 38.03
CA THR A 3 -9.73 -62.24 38.16
C THR A 3 -8.67 -61.35 37.52
N SER A 4 -7.38 -61.69 37.62
CA SER A 4 -6.27 -60.92 37.02
C SER A 4 -6.32 -60.92 35.48
N LYS A 5 -6.72 -62.03 34.85
CA LYS A 5 -6.91 -62.08 33.38
C LYS A 5 -8.06 -61.17 32.91
N LYS A 6 -9.13 -61.04 33.72
CA LYS A 6 -10.25 -60.14 33.41
C LYS A 6 -9.87 -58.67 33.58
N ILE A 7 -9.10 -58.34 34.62
CA ILE A 7 -8.60 -56.98 34.84
C ILE A 7 -7.61 -56.58 33.74
N LEU A 8 -6.71 -57.47 33.33
CA LEU A 8 -5.78 -57.21 32.23
C LEU A 8 -6.51 -57.02 30.88
N ALA A 9 -7.55 -57.82 30.61
CA ALA A 9 -8.36 -57.67 29.41
C ALA A 9 -9.12 -56.33 29.37
N VAL A 10 -9.65 -55.88 30.52
CA VAL A 10 -10.32 -54.58 30.64
C VAL A 10 -9.33 -53.43 30.47
N LEU A 11 -8.13 -53.54 31.04
CA LEU A 11 -7.09 -52.52 30.92
C LEU A 11 -6.61 -52.36 29.47
N ILE A 12 -6.41 -53.47 28.75
CA ILE A 12 -6.04 -53.47 27.33
C ILE A 12 -7.17 -52.87 26.49
N ALA A 13 -8.43 -53.22 26.76
CA ALA A 13 -9.59 -52.67 26.05
C ALA A 13 -9.69 -51.15 26.23
N VAL A 14 -9.46 -50.64 27.45
CA VAL A 14 -9.48 -49.19 27.73
C VAL A 14 -8.35 -48.46 26.99
N ILE A 15 -7.14 -49.04 26.92
CA ILE A 15 -6.01 -48.44 26.19
C ILE A 15 -6.27 -48.43 24.67
N THR A 16 -6.91 -49.46 24.11
CA THR A 16 -7.29 -49.45 22.68
C THR A 16 -8.41 -48.47 22.36
N VAL A 17 -9.35 -48.25 23.29
CA VAL A 17 -10.45 -47.29 23.11
C VAL A 17 -9.96 -45.85 23.26
N PHE A 18 -8.98 -45.59 24.13
CA PHE A 18 -8.38 -44.25 24.28
C PHE A 18 -7.27 -43.95 23.25
N GLY A 19 -6.59 -44.96 22.72
CA GLY A 19 -5.48 -44.79 21.76
C GLY A 19 -5.88 -44.42 20.33
N ILE A 20 -7.17 -44.50 19.99
CA ILE A 20 -7.73 -44.07 18.69
C ILE A 20 -8.34 -42.68 18.72
N MET A 21 -8.34 -41.98 19.86
CA MET A 21 -8.57 -40.54 19.85
C MET A 21 -7.36 -39.89 19.22
N SER A 22 -7.41 -39.76 17.89
CA SER A 22 -6.62 -38.78 17.17
C SER A 22 -6.82 -37.45 17.89
N PHE A 23 -5.81 -37.02 18.64
CA PHE A 23 -5.52 -35.59 18.70
C PHE A 23 -5.20 -35.22 17.26
N ALA A 24 -6.24 -34.88 16.49
CA ALA A 24 -6.03 -33.97 15.40
C ALA A 24 -5.30 -32.80 16.04
N ALA A 25 -4.01 -32.67 15.76
CA ALA A 25 -3.32 -31.41 15.98
C ALA A 25 -4.27 -30.39 15.38
N ALA A 26 -4.86 -29.54 16.22
CA ALA A 26 -5.56 -28.38 15.70
C ALA A 26 -4.48 -27.70 14.86
N ALA A 27 -4.61 -27.81 13.54
CA ALA A 27 -3.87 -26.94 12.67
C ALA A 27 -4.15 -25.55 13.23
N ASP A 28 -3.09 -24.84 13.62
CA ASP A 28 -3.17 -23.42 13.87
C ASP A 28 -3.65 -22.82 12.55
N ASP A 29 -4.97 -22.79 12.35
CA ASP A 29 -5.60 -22.16 11.20
C ASP A 29 -5.48 -20.67 11.47
N LYS A 30 -4.27 -20.17 11.27
CA LYS A 30 -3.93 -18.77 11.44
C LYS A 30 -4.80 -18.03 10.45
N THR A 31 -5.83 -17.35 10.95
CA THR A 31 -6.80 -16.64 10.13
C THR A 31 -6.08 -15.69 9.17
N VAL A 32 -6.20 -15.92 7.86
CA VAL A 32 -5.62 -15.03 6.83
C VAL A 32 -6.68 -14.05 6.33
N TYR A 33 -6.42 -12.76 6.51
CA TYR A 33 -7.24 -11.65 6.05
C TYR A 33 -6.88 -11.26 4.61
N VAL A 34 -7.87 -10.87 3.82
CA VAL A 34 -7.69 -10.52 2.40
C VAL A 34 -7.79 -9.02 2.20
N ILE A 35 -6.73 -8.42 1.67
CA ILE A 35 -6.68 -7.02 1.26
C ILE A 35 -7.32 -6.91 -0.13
N SER A 36 -8.51 -6.32 -0.20
CA SER A 36 -9.32 -6.24 -1.42
C SER A 36 -9.55 -4.78 -1.82
N GLY A 37 -9.91 -4.52 -3.08
CA GLY A 37 -10.25 -3.18 -3.55
C GLY A 37 -9.02 -2.37 -3.96
N SER A 38 -8.85 -1.16 -3.39
CA SER A 38 -7.76 -0.25 -3.78
C SER A 38 -6.76 -0.05 -2.65
N VAL A 39 -5.47 -0.22 -2.97
CA VAL A 39 -4.35 0.14 -2.12
C VAL A 39 -3.57 1.29 -2.75
N ASN A 40 -3.13 2.23 -1.91
CA ASN A 40 -2.41 3.41 -2.34
C ASN A 40 -1.10 3.53 -1.58
N VAL A 41 -0.07 4.00 -2.29
CA VAL A 41 1.18 4.47 -1.69
C VAL A 41 1.36 5.93 -2.04
N THR A 42 1.42 6.77 -1.02
CA THR A 42 1.73 8.19 -1.17
C THR A 42 3.24 8.38 -0.99
N ILE A 43 3.88 9.04 -1.95
CA ILE A 43 5.31 9.34 -1.98
C ILE A 43 5.55 10.81 -2.32
N THR A 44 6.70 11.35 -1.91
CA THR A 44 7.14 12.67 -2.35
C THR A 44 7.54 12.62 -3.83
N THR A 45 6.93 13.47 -4.66
CA THR A 45 7.26 13.56 -6.09
C THR A 45 8.58 14.31 -6.32
N PRO A 46 9.28 14.07 -7.43
CA PRO A 46 10.48 14.83 -7.79
C PRO A 46 10.22 16.34 -7.92
N VAL A 47 11.09 17.14 -7.33
CA VAL A 47 11.04 18.60 -7.33
C VAL A 47 12.43 19.13 -7.69
N ALA A 48 12.54 19.96 -8.72
CA ALA A 48 13.84 20.41 -9.20
C ALA A 48 14.65 21.13 -8.11
N GLY A 49 15.91 20.72 -7.91
CA GLY A 49 16.80 21.24 -6.87
C GLY A 49 16.66 20.56 -5.51
N GLU A 50 15.62 19.75 -5.30
CA GLU A 50 15.44 18.96 -4.08
C GLU A 50 16.13 17.60 -4.19
N LYS A 51 16.47 17.04 -3.03
CA LYS A 51 16.99 15.67 -2.93
C LYS A 51 15.86 14.63 -3.05
N PRO A 52 16.15 13.46 -3.62
CA PRO A 52 15.25 12.32 -3.60
C PRO A 52 14.93 11.92 -2.16
N SER A 53 13.67 11.57 -1.91
CA SER A 53 13.21 10.96 -0.65
C SER A 53 12.60 9.60 -0.94
N ILE A 54 12.77 8.68 0.00
CA ILE A 54 12.13 7.35 0.03
C ILE A 54 11.07 7.26 1.14
N ASP A 55 10.71 8.39 1.74
CA ASP A 55 9.59 8.45 2.66
C ASP A 55 8.30 8.16 1.91
N CYS A 56 7.48 7.28 2.49
CA CYS A 56 6.22 6.88 1.90
C CYS A 56 5.17 6.61 2.97
N LYS A 57 3.90 6.64 2.57
CA LYS A 57 2.76 6.29 3.41
C LYS A 57 1.85 5.33 2.66
N THR A 58 1.45 4.26 3.32
CA THR A 58 0.48 3.30 2.78
C THR A 58 -0.95 3.72 3.15
N SER A 59 -1.93 3.33 2.34
CA SER A 59 -3.36 3.58 2.64
C SER A 59 -3.89 2.79 3.84
N SER A 60 -3.16 1.78 4.30
CA SER A 60 -3.52 0.95 5.45
C SER A 60 -2.29 0.33 6.10
N ASP A 61 -2.43 -0.09 7.36
CA ASP A 61 -1.39 -0.80 8.11
C ASP A 61 -1.38 -2.32 7.85
N ASN A 62 -2.15 -2.80 6.87
CA ASN A 62 -2.27 -4.24 6.56
C ASN A 62 -1.13 -4.74 5.64
N PHE A 63 -0.35 -3.83 5.08
CA PHE A 63 0.80 -4.10 4.23
C PHE A 63 1.89 -3.06 4.48
N THR A 64 3.10 -3.35 4.02
CA THR A 64 4.26 -2.48 4.17
C THR A 64 5.03 -2.35 2.87
N VAL A 65 5.80 -1.27 2.74
CA VAL A 65 6.78 -1.08 1.67
C VAL A 65 8.09 -1.72 2.12
N THR A 66 8.54 -2.76 1.40
CA THR A 66 9.79 -3.47 1.72
C THR A 66 10.98 -2.99 0.91
N ALA A 67 10.73 -2.33 -0.23
CA ALA A 67 11.75 -1.70 -1.05
C ALA A 67 11.18 -0.47 -1.75
N PHE A 68 11.95 0.61 -1.79
CA PHE A 68 11.66 1.82 -2.56
C PHE A 68 12.97 2.34 -3.15
N THR A 69 13.04 2.43 -4.48
CA THR A 69 14.21 2.91 -5.21
C THR A 69 13.79 3.88 -6.31
N TRP A 70 14.57 4.95 -6.47
CA TRP A 70 14.45 5.88 -7.58
C TRP A 70 15.43 5.52 -8.70
N TYR A 71 15.00 5.73 -9.94
CA TYR A 71 15.83 5.59 -11.12
C TYR A 71 15.76 6.87 -11.96
N ASP A 72 16.90 7.28 -12.51
CA ASP A 72 16.92 8.26 -13.59
C ASP A 72 16.47 7.54 -14.87
N LYS A 73 15.39 8.02 -15.49
CA LYS A 73 14.80 7.34 -16.65
C LYS A 73 15.66 7.51 -17.91
N ALA A 74 16.45 8.59 -18.00
CA ALA A 74 17.31 8.84 -19.14
C ALA A 74 18.54 7.92 -19.15
N THR A 75 19.14 7.67 -17.98
CA THR A 75 20.33 6.81 -17.86
C THR A 75 20.01 5.37 -17.46
N GLY A 76 18.86 5.14 -16.80
CA GLY A 76 18.49 3.87 -16.18
C GLY A 76 19.22 3.59 -14.87
N GLU A 77 20.00 4.55 -14.36
CA GLU A 77 20.82 4.38 -13.16
C GLU A 77 19.98 4.53 -11.88
N ILE A 78 20.40 3.79 -10.85
CA ILE A 78 19.82 3.92 -9.51
C ILE A 78 20.24 5.26 -8.93
N ILE A 79 19.27 5.99 -8.40
CA ILE A 79 19.48 7.23 -7.66
C ILE A 79 19.58 6.87 -6.18
N ASP A 80 20.68 7.26 -5.54
CA ASP A 80 20.88 7.12 -4.09
C ASP A 80 20.29 8.33 -3.35
N PRO A 81 19.19 8.17 -2.59
CA PRO A 81 18.60 9.25 -1.79
C PRO A 81 19.51 9.73 -0.65
N ALA A 82 20.41 8.87 -0.16
CA ALA A 82 21.36 9.22 0.89
C ALA A 82 22.62 9.92 0.35
N GLY A 83 22.78 9.95 -0.98
CA GLY A 83 23.89 10.61 -1.65
C GLY A 83 23.94 12.12 -1.38
N THR A 84 25.14 12.70 -1.38
CA THR A 84 25.29 14.12 -1.03
C THR A 84 24.93 15.06 -2.17
N ASP A 85 25.08 14.63 -3.42
CA ASP A 85 25.19 15.53 -4.58
C ASP A 85 24.03 15.40 -5.59
N PHE A 86 23.24 14.33 -5.52
CA PHE A 86 22.12 14.17 -6.45
C PHE A 86 20.95 15.06 -6.06
N THR A 87 20.46 15.84 -7.02
CA THR A 87 19.22 16.61 -6.93
C THR A 87 18.44 16.44 -8.22
N TYR A 88 17.12 16.49 -8.14
CA TYR A 88 16.31 16.41 -9.35
C TYR A 88 16.52 17.63 -10.24
N VAL A 89 16.45 17.43 -11.55
CA VAL A 89 16.62 18.48 -12.55
C VAL A 89 15.27 18.80 -13.17
N ASN A 90 15.00 20.08 -13.42
CA ASN A 90 13.76 20.52 -14.08
C ASN A 90 13.63 19.88 -15.46
N GLY A 91 12.48 19.27 -15.74
CA GLY A 91 12.21 18.52 -16.97
C GLY A 91 12.83 17.13 -16.99
N GLY A 92 13.55 16.71 -15.94
CA GLY A 92 14.04 15.35 -15.79
C GLY A 92 12.91 14.36 -15.59
N GLU A 93 13.08 13.13 -16.06
CA GLU A 93 12.12 12.05 -15.84
C GLU A 93 12.69 10.99 -14.89
N TYR A 94 11.89 10.57 -13.91
CA TYR A 94 12.31 9.68 -12.84
C TYR A 94 11.30 8.57 -12.62
N THR A 95 11.78 7.37 -12.33
CA THR A 95 10.93 6.21 -12.05
C THR A 95 11.04 5.82 -10.58
N ALA A 96 9.92 5.82 -9.86
CA ALA A 96 9.81 5.23 -8.54
C ALA A 96 9.47 3.75 -8.68
N LYS A 97 10.30 2.87 -8.11
CA LYS A 97 10.03 1.43 -8.02
C LYS A 97 9.77 1.05 -6.57
N ILE A 98 8.58 0.53 -6.29
CA ILE A 98 8.10 0.26 -4.92
C ILE A 98 7.63 -1.18 -4.83
N THR A 99 8.08 -1.90 -3.80
CA THR A 99 7.64 -3.26 -3.50
C THR A 99 6.78 -3.27 -2.23
N LEU A 100 5.57 -3.80 -2.36
CA LEU A 100 4.59 -3.96 -1.30
C LEU A 100 4.54 -5.42 -0.86
N LYS A 101 4.51 -5.63 0.45
CA LYS A 101 4.35 -6.94 1.07
C LYS A 101 3.20 -6.89 2.07
N PRO A 102 2.25 -7.85 2.03
CA PRO A 102 1.24 -7.94 3.07
C PRO A 102 1.92 -8.27 4.42
N ASN A 103 1.38 -7.70 5.49
CA ASN A 103 1.87 -8.02 6.84
C ASN A 103 1.46 -9.45 7.21
N GLU A 104 1.99 -9.95 8.32
CA GLU A 104 1.61 -11.29 8.79
C GLU A 104 0.09 -11.44 8.87
N ASN A 105 -0.41 -12.58 8.41
CA ASN A 105 -1.84 -12.93 8.37
C ASN A 105 -2.64 -12.14 7.36
N TYR A 106 -2.01 -11.37 6.49
CA TYR A 106 -2.67 -10.74 5.35
C TYR A 106 -2.21 -11.36 4.04
N LYS A 107 -3.06 -11.28 3.04
CA LYS A 107 -2.73 -11.52 1.63
C LYS A 107 -3.41 -10.49 0.75
N PHE A 108 -2.82 -10.17 -0.39
CA PHE A 108 -3.50 -9.39 -1.41
C PHE A 108 -4.55 -10.25 -2.13
N ALA A 109 -5.67 -9.66 -2.49
CA ALA A 109 -6.63 -10.26 -3.43
C ALA A 109 -6.04 -10.28 -4.85
N ASP A 110 -6.51 -11.22 -5.68
CA ASP A 110 -6.07 -11.36 -7.07
C ASP A 110 -6.43 -10.14 -7.93
N ASP A 111 -7.47 -9.40 -7.55
CA ASP A 111 -8.04 -8.25 -8.27
C ASP A 111 -7.74 -6.90 -7.59
N VAL A 112 -6.78 -6.86 -6.66
CA VAL A 112 -6.42 -5.62 -5.98
C VAL A 112 -5.88 -4.58 -6.97
N THR A 113 -6.38 -3.36 -6.85
CA THR A 113 -5.90 -2.21 -7.62
C THR A 113 -4.86 -1.45 -6.82
N VAL A 114 -3.77 -1.04 -7.46
CA VAL A 114 -2.65 -0.37 -6.80
C VAL A 114 -2.44 0.99 -7.42
N THR A 115 -2.31 2.01 -6.60
CA THR A 115 -2.07 3.38 -7.03
C THR A 115 -0.84 3.97 -6.32
N VAL A 116 -0.16 4.88 -7.02
CA VAL A 116 0.91 5.70 -6.45
C VAL A 116 0.47 7.15 -6.60
N ASN A 117 0.36 7.88 -5.49
CA ASN A 117 -0.20 9.25 -5.47
C ASN A 117 -1.55 9.36 -6.21
N ASP A 118 -2.47 8.43 -5.89
CA ASP A 118 -3.83 8.33 -6.46
C ASP A 118 -3.90 8.11 -7.98
N SER A 119 -2.74 7.85 -8.61
CA SER A 119 -2.62 7.58 -10.04
C SER A 119 -2.23 6.14 -10.31
N ALA A 120 -2.69 5.61 -11.45
CA ALA A 120 -2.29 4.29 -11.89
C ALA A 120 -0.77 4.27 -12.20
N PRO A 121 0.00 3.30 -11.67
CA PRO A 121 1.41 3.16 -12.00
C PRO A 121 1.58 2.72 -13.47
N THR A 122 2.77 2.96 -14.01
CA THR A 122 3.15 2.52 -15.37
C THR A 122 3.19 1.01 -15.46
N THR A 123 3.69 0.34 -14.42
CA THR A 123 3.81 -1.11 -14.36
C THR A 123 3.32 -1.64 -13.01
N ILE A 124 2.64 -2.78 -13.02
CA ILE A 124 2.30 -3.57 -11.83
C ILE A 124 2.76 -5.00 -12.08
N ARG A 125 3.45 -5.60 -11.11
CA ARG A 125 3.91 -7.00 -11.16
C ARG A 125 3.55 -7.71 -9.86
N PHE A 126 2.82 -8.81 -9.98
CA PHE A 126 2.50 -9.71 -8.87
C PHE A 126 3.50 -10.87 -8.88
N LYS A 127 4.24 -11.06 -7.79
CA LYS A 127 5.24 -12.12 -7.68
C LYS A 127 5.50 -12.48 -6.21
N ASP A 128 5.55 -13.78 -5.89
CA ASP A 128 5.96 -14.30 -4.57
C ASP A 128 5.25 -13.58 -3.40
N ASP A 129 3.92 -13.46 -3.46
CA ASP A 129 3.06 -12.74 -2.48
C ASP A 129 3.35 -11.24 -2.33
N THR A 130 4.15 -10.66 -3.21
CA THR A 130 4.45 -9.23 -3.26
C THR A 130 3.89 -8.58 -4.51
N ILE A 131 3.69 -7.27 -4.42
CA ILE A 131 3.33 -6.42 -5.54
C ILE A 131 4.46 -5.44 -5.76
N THR A 132 5.06 -5.44 -6.94
CA THR A 132 6.02 -4.40 -7.34
C THR A 132 5.35 -3.46 -8.32
N VAL A 133 5.43 -2.15 -8.06
CA VAL A 133 4.93 -1.11 -8.95
C VAL A 133 6.03 -0.18 -9.41
N GLU A 134 5.90 0.33 -10.63
CA GLU A 134 6.77 1.35 -11.20
C GLU A 134 5.92 2.54 -11.64
N ALA A 135 6.22 3.74 -11.13
CA ALA A 135 5.52 4.97 -11.47
C ALA A 135 6.52 5.99 -12.01
N ASN A 136 6.20 6.62 -13.15
CA ASN A 136 7.04 7.63 -13.78
C ASN A 136 6.57 9.03 -13.38
N PHE A 137 7.53 9.90 -13.12
CA PHE A 137 7.30 11.29 -12.77
C PHE A 137 8.17 12.19 -13.66
N THR A 138 7.57 13.24 -14.19
CA THR A 138 8.31 14.37 -14.74
C THR A 138 8.56 15.35 -13.61
N CYS A 139 9.82 15.70 -13.40
CA CYS A 139 10.21 16.69 -12.43
C CYS A 139 9.84 18.07 -12.95
N ASP A 140 8.86 18.68 -12.31
CA ASP A 140 8.57 20.08 -12.55
C ASP A 140 9.61 20.95 -11.85
N LYS A 141 9.88 22.12 -12.42
CA LYS A 141 10.56 23.21 -11.71
C LYS A 141 9.74 23.45 -10.46
N GLY A 142 10.24 22.95 -9.32
CA GLY A 142 9.48 22.80 -8.10
C GLY A 142 8.49 23.92 -7.96
N ALA A 143 7.20 23.58 -7.93
CA ALA A 143 6.14 24.56 -7.98
C ALA A 143 6.49 25.67 -7.01
N SER A 144 6.87 26.84 -7.56
CA SER A 144 6.86 28.07 -6.80
C SER A 144 5.42 28.17 -6.38
N GLY A 145 5.19 27.81 -5.12
CA GLY A 145 3.85 27.57 -4.64
C GLY A 145 2.97 28.78 -4.94
N ASN A 146 1.68 28.48 -5.11
CA ASN A 146 0.62 29.35 -4.62
C ASN A 146 0.16 30.51 -5.53
N SER A 147 0.44 30.55 -6.82
CA SER A 147 -0.20 31.54 -7.71
C SER A 147 -1.48 30.99 -8.35
N PHE A 148 -1.40 29.87 -9.07
CA PHE A 148 -2.54 29.35 -9.85
C PHE A 148 -3.71 28.84 -8.99
N PHE A 149 -3.44 28.03 -7.96
CA PHE A 149 -4.49 27.50 -7.08
C PHE A 149 -5.13 28.57 -6.18
N ASN A 150 -4.36 29.59 -5.77
CA ASN A 150 -4.93 30.73 -5.03
C ASN A 150 -5.82 31.60 -5.91
N VAL A 151 -5.44 31.80 -7.17
CA VAL A 151 -6.29 32.49 -8.15
C VAL A 151 -7.58 31.72 -8.37
N ILE A 152 -7.53 30.41 -8.61
CA ILE A 152 -8.73 29.59 -8.80
C ILE A 152 -9.60 29.59 -7.53
N LYS A 153 -9.01 29.44 -6.33
CA LYS A 153 -9.74 29.49 -5.06
C LYS A 153 -10.48 30.81 -4.88
N THR A 154 -9.83 31.93 -5.22
CA THR A 154 -10.42 33.27 -5.12
C THR A 154 -11.60 33.42 -6.08
N VAL A 155 -11.43 33.00 -7.33
CA VAL A 155 -12.50 33.05 -8.35
C VAL A 155 -13.68 32.18 -7.93
N LEU A 156 -13.43 30.97 -7.43
CA LEU A 156 -14.48 30.03 -7.02
C LEU A 156 -15.28 30.58 -5.82
N LEU A 157 -14.61 31.19 -4.83
CA LEU A 157 -15.26 31.87 -3.71
C LEU A 157 -16.10 33.08 -4.16
N GLN A 158 -15.61 33.86 -5.13
CA GLN A 158 -16.35 35.00 -5.67
C GLN A 158 -17.61 34.56 -6.44
N LEU A 159 -17.50 33.50 -7.24
CA LEU A 159 -18.66 32.90 -7.92
C LEU A 159 -19.68 32.35 -6.92
N LEU A 160 -19.24 31.66 -5.86
CA LEU A 160 -20.14 31.18 -4.80
C LEU A 160 -20.86 32.33 -4.07
N ARG A 161 -20.19 33.46 -3.85
CA ARG A 161 -20.82 34.66 -3.28
C ARG A 161 -21.86 35.26 -4.23
N ILE A 162 -21.53 35.42 -5.50
CA ILE A 162 -22.45 35.93 -6.52
C ILE A 162 -23.69 35.03 -6.62
N ILE A 163 -23.52 33.70 -6.65
CA ILE A 163 -24.62 32.75 -6.68
C ILE A 163 -25.49 32.89 -5.41
N ARG A 164 -24.88 33.03 -4.24
CA ARG A 164 -25.63 33.26 -2.98
C ARG A 164 -26.44 34.56 -3.02
N ASP A 165 -25.87 35.65 -3.52
CA ASP A 165 -26.54 36.95 -3.62
C ASP A 165 -27.68 36.94 -4.65
N ILE A 166 -27.52 36.20 -5.75
CA ILE A 166 -28.60 36.00 -6.73
C ILE A 166 -29.73 35.17 -6.12
N ILE A 167 -29.41 34.07 -5.45
CA ILE A 167 -30.41 33.21 -4.81
C ILE A 167 -31.15 33.97 -3.71
N SER A 168 -30.46 34.75 -2.88
CA SER A 168 -31.09 35.55 -1.83
C SER A 168 -32.00 36.64 -2.40
N HIS A 169 -31.69 37.18 -3.58
CA HIS A 169 -32.55 38.16 -4.27
C HIS A 169 -33.76 37.51 -4.96
N ILE A 170 -33.66 36.24 -5.39
CA ILE A 170 -34.77 35.48 -5.99
C ILE A 170 -35.71 34.91 -4.94
N VAL A 171 -35.19 34.45 -3.80
CA VAL A 171 -35.95 33.81 -2.72
C VAL A 171 -36.35 34.81 -1.63
N GLY A 172 -35.77 36.01 -1.62
CA GLY A 172 -36.07 37.11 -0.71
C GLY A 172 -37.18 38.06 -1.19
N MET A 173 -38.03 37.60 -2.12
CA MET A 173 -39.33 38.20 -2.44
C MET A 173 -40.45 37.25 -2.05
#